data_AF-M1ER99-F1
#
_entry.id   AF-M1ER99-F1
#
_cell.length_a   1.000
_cell.length_b   1.000
_cell.length_c   1.000
_cell.angle_alpha   90.00
_cell.angle_beta   90.00
_cell.angle_gamma   90.00
#
_symmetry.space_group_name_H-M   'P 1'
#
loop_
_entity.id
_entity.type
_entity.pdbx_description
1 polymer ?
#
loop_
_entity_poly.entity_id
_entity_poly.type
_entity_poly.pdbx_seq_one_letter_code
_entity_poly.pdbx_strand_id
1 'polypeptide(L)'
;PNPARRRVVCGGGDLPEPPEPSLLPNGTVTLLLSNNKITALRNGSFLGLSLLEKLDLRNNVISTVQPGAFLGLGELKRLDLSNNRIGCLTSETFQGLPRLLRLNISGNIFSSVQPGVFDELPALKVVDLGTEYLTCDCRLRWLLSWARNRSLQLSERTLCAYPSALHAQALGGLQEAQLRCEGALELHTHHLIPSLRQVVFQGDRLPFQCSASYLGNDTRIRWYHNRAPLEGDEQAGILLAESLIHDCTFITSELTLSHIGVWASGEWECSVSTAQGNASKKVEIVVLETSASYCPAERVANNRGDFRWPRTLAGITAYQSCLQYPFTSVPLSGGAPGTRASRRCDRAGRWEPGDYSHCLYTNDITRVLYTFVLMPINASNALTLAHQLRVYTAEAASFSDMMDVVYVAQMIQKFLGYVDQIKELVEVMVDMASNLMLVDEHLLWLAQREDKACSGIVGALERIGGAALSPHAQHISVNSRNVALEAYLIKPHGYVGLTCTAFQRREAGVPGMRPGGPGQNPSPEPEPLADQQLRFRCTTGRPSISLSSFHIKNSVALASIQLPPSLFSPLPAALAPPVPPDCTLQLLVFRNGRLFRSHGNTSRPGAAGPGKRRGVATPVIFAGT
;
A
#
# COMPACT_ATOMS: atom_id res chain seq x y z
N PRO A 1 16.44 5.84 -74.54
CA PRO A 1 15.85 6.64 -73.43
C PRO A 1 16.61 6.39 -72.12
N ASN A 2 17.45 7.35 -71.69
CA ASN A 2 18.13 7.25 -70.40
C ASN A 2 17.08 7.16 -69.27
N PRO A 3 17.14 6.17 -68.37
CA PRO A 3 16.26 6.15 -67.21
C PRO A 3 16.54 7.43 -66.40
N ALA A 4 15.50 8.23 -66.16
CA ALA A 4 15.61 9.44 -65.37
C ALA A 4 16.17 9.08 -63.99
N ARG A 5 17.38 9.56 -63.68
CA ARG A 5 18.04 9.33 -62.39
C ARG A 5 17.24 10.06 -61.31
N ARG A 6 16.63 9.33 -60.37
CA ARG A 6 15.75 9.90 -59.35
C ARG A 6 16.45 10.00 -57.99
N ARG A 7 16.18 11.10 -57.28
CA ARG A 7 16.57 11.31 -55.88
C ARG A 7 15.32 11.25 -55.01
N VAL A 8 15.31 10.36 -54.03
CA VAL A 8 14.21 10.15 -53.09
C VAL A 8 14.65 10.58 -51.69
N VAL A 9 13.81 11.37 -51.02
CA VAL A 9 14.07 11.91 -49.69
C VAL A 9 12.92 11.48 -48.77
N CYS A 10 13.26 10.70 -47.75
CA CYS A 10 12.36 10.11 -46.78
C CYS A 10 12.90 10.34 -45.35
N GLY A 11 13.46 11.53 -45.09
CA GLY A 11 14.03 11.87 -43.78
C GLY A 11 13.04 12.61 -42.87
N GLY A 12 13.17 12.45 -41.55
CA GLY A 12 12.34 13.15 -40.55
C GLY A 12 10.92 12.59 -40.38
N GLY A 13 10.65 11.39 -40.90
CA GLY A 13 9.32 10.76 -40.88
C GLY A 13 9.11 9.74 -39.77
N ASP A 14 10.03 9.63 -38.81
CA ASP A 14 9.99 8.67 -37.69
C ASP A 14 9.80 7.20 -38.12
N LEU A 15 10.29 6.86 -39.32
CA LEU A 15 10.13 5.51 -39.89
C LEU A 15 10.81 4.45 -38.99
N PRO A 16 10.11 3.39 -38.55
CA PRO A 16 10.68 2.32 -37.74
C PRO A 16 11.51 1.31 -38.56
N GLU A 17 11.26 1.24 -39.87
CA GLU A 17 11.91 0.34 -40.83
C GLU A 17 12.13 1.05 -42.18
N PRO A 18 13.06 0.57 -43.02
CA PRO A 18 13.22 1.09 -44.39
C PRO A 18 11.93 0.90 -45.20
N PRO A 19 11.57 1.84 -46.10
CA PRO A 19 10.40 1.70 -46.97
C PRO A 19 10.56 0.50 -47.91
N GLU A 20 9.46 -0.20 -48.21
CA GLU A 20 9.49 -1.32 -49.14
C GLU A 20 10.05 -0.88 -50.51
N PRO A 21 11.00 -1.62 -51.10
CA PRO A 21 11.61 -1.25 -52.39
C PRO A 21 10.60 -1.09 -53.53
N SER A 22 9.46 -1.80 -53.48
CA SER A 22 8.35 -1.73 -54.43
C SER A 22 7.68 -0.35 -54.51
N LEU A 23 7.70 0.41 -53.41
CA LEU A 23 7.12 1.75 -53.30
C LEU A 23 8.07 2.83 -53.82
N LEU A 24 9.35 2.50 -54.01
CA LEU A 24 10.35 3.43 -54.50
C LEU A 24 10.32 3.48 -56.03
N PRO A 25 10.49 4.67 -56.64
CA PRO A 25 10.42 4.77 -58.09
C PRO A 25 11.56 4.01 -58.79
N ASN A 26 11.23 3.29 -59.86
CA ASN A 26 12.23 2.69 -60.75
C ASN A 26 13.22 3.76 -61.26
N GLY A 27 14.52 3.48 -61.15
CA GLY A 27 15.58 4.46 -61.48
C GLY A 27 16.03 5.35 -60.31
N THR A 28 15.71 4.98 -59.06
CA THR A 28 16.23 5.68 -57.87
C THR A 28 17.75 5.50 -57.76
N VAL A 29 18.48 6.62 -57.76
CA VAL A 29 19.95 6.69 -57.69
C VAL A 29 20.42 7.22 -56.34
N THR A 30 19.59 7.99 -55.64
CA THR A 30 19.92 8.51 -54.31
C THR A 30 18.72 8.35 -53.38
N LEU A 31 18.94 7.70 -52.24
CA LEU A 31 17.93 7.48 -51.21
C LEU A 31 18.43 8.07 -49.89
N LEU A 32 17.69 9.06 -49.37
CA LEU A 32 17.98 9.71 -48.09
C LEU A 32 16.93 9.30 -47.05
N LEU A 33 17.35 8.52 -46.05
CA LEU A 33 16.56 7.99 -44.94
C LEU A 33 17.08 8.49 -43.58
N SER A 34 17.75 9.64 -43.58
CA SER A 34 18.34 10.23 -42.39
C SER A 34 17.32 10.80 -41.40
N ASN A 35 17.67 10.84 -40.11
CA ASN A 35 16.80 11.35 -39.04
C ASN A 35 15.44 10.61 -38.97
N ASN A 36 15.47 9.27 -38.91
CA ASN A 36 14.29 8.45 -38.66
C ASN A 36 14.51 7.60 -37.40
N LYS A 37 13.65 6.60 -37.16
CA LYS A 37 13.71 5.69 -36.01
C LYS A 37 13.96 4.25 -36.45
N ILE A 38 14.72 4.06 -37.53
CA ILE A 38 14.98 2.73 -38.07
C ILE A 38 15.84 1.96 -37.06
N THR A 39 15.37 0.79 -36.64
CA THR A 39 15.99 -0.03 -35.58
C THR A 39 16.86 -1.16 -36.13
N ALA A 40 16.50 -1.71 -37.29
CA ALA A 40 17.21 -2.83 -37.89
C ALA A 40 17.15 -2.77 -39.42
N LEU A 41 18.18 -3.31 -40.07
CA LEU A 41 18.19 -3.59 -41.51
C LEU A 41 18.09 -5.10 -41.71
N ARG A 42 17.06 -5.54 -42.41
CA ARG A 42 16.76 -6.95 -42.67
C ARG A 42 17.39 -7.40 -43.98
N ASN A 43 17.56 -8.72 -44.16
CA ASN A 43 18.01 -9.27 -45.42
C ASN A 43 17.12 -8.79 -46.59
N GLY A 44 17.73 -8.23 -47.63
CA GLY A 44 17.00 -7.72 -48.79
C GLY A 44 16.21 -6.44 -48.56
N SER A 45 16.47 -5.67 -47.48
CA SER A 45 15.81 -4.38 -47.21
C SER A 45 15.84 -3.40 -48.38
N PHE A 46 16.81 -3.53 -49.30
CA PHE A 46 16.96 -2.68 -50.49
C PHE A 46 16.97 -3.47 -51.80
N LEU A 47 16.47 -4.70 -51.80
CA LEU A 47 16.48 -5.58 -52.96
C LEU A 47 15.69 -4.95 -54.13
N GLY A 48 16.27 -4.95 -55.33
CA GLY A 48 15.67 -4.34 -56.53
C GLY A 48 16.13 -2.90 -56.82
N LEU A 49 16.79 -2.22 -55.88
CA LEU A 49 17.38 -0.88 -56.09
C LEU A 49 18.78 -0.94 -56.73
N SER A 50 18.91 -1.68 -57.83
CA SER A 50 20.21 -1.97 -58.48
C SER A 50 20.95 -0.74 -59.02
N LEU A 51 20.25 0.36 -59.26
CA LEU A 51 20.79 1.62 -59.77
C LEU A 51 21.19 2.63 -58.66
N LEU A 52 21.01 2.25 -57.38
CA LEU A 52 21.25 3.15 -56.26
C LEU A 52 22.76 3.42 -56.11
N GLU A 53 23.16 4.70 -56.19
CA GLU A 53 24.57 5.13 -56.04
C GLU A 53 24.86 5.73 -54.64
N LYS A 54 23.85 6.28 -53.95
CA LYS A 54 24.00 6.89 -52.62
C LYS A 54 22.85 6.48 -51.68
N LEU A 55 23.20 5.96 -50.51
CA LEU A 55 22.30 5.63 -49.42
C LEU A 55 22.73 6.36 -48.14
N ASP A 56 21.80 7.10 -47.55
CA ASP A 56 22.03 7.88 -46.33
C ASP A 56 21.06 7.44 -45.23
N LEU A 57 21.59 6.81 -44.18
CA LEU A 57 20.87 6.25 -43.03
C LEU A 57 21.36 6.89 -41.72
N ARG A 58 22.00 8.06 -41.79
CA ARG A 58 22.56 8.72 -40.59
C ARG A 58 21.47 9.09 -39.58
N ASN A 59 21.85 9.19 -38.31
CA ASN A 59 20.95 9.61 -37.20
C ASN A 59 19.67 8.75 -37.16
N ASN A 60 19.84 7.43 -37.08
CA ASN A 60 18.77 6.48 -36.80
C ASN A 60 19.09 5.73 -35.49
N VAL A 61 18.38 4.66 -35.18
CA VAL A 61 18.64 3.81 -34.00
C VAL A 61 19.01 2.39 -34.41
N ILE A 62 19.68 2.24 -35.56
CA ILE A 62 20.01 0.93 -36.14
C ILE A 62 21.00 0.23 -35.22
N SER A 63 20.59 -0.86 -34.57
CA SER A 63 21.47 -1.70 -33.75
C SER A 63 21.91 -2.97 -34.49
N THR A 64 21.05 -3.49 -35.36
CA THR A 64 21.26 -4.75 -36.06
C THR A 64 21.27 -4.56 -37.57
N VAL A 65 22.31 -5.06 -38.23
CA VAL A 65 22.39 -5.18 -39.69
C VAL A 65 22.50 -6.66 -40.02
N GLN A 66 21.43 -7.25 -40.55
CA GLN A 66 21.41 -8.67 -40.90
C GLN A 66 22.34 -8.96 -42.09
N PRO A 67 22.92 -10.18 -42.16
CA PRO A 67 23.61 -10.65 -43.34
C PRO A 67 22.76 -10.44 -44.60
N GLY A 68 23.37 -9.82 -45.60
CA GLY A 68 22.72 -9.54 -46.86
C GLY A 68 21.70 -8.39 -46.85
N ALA A 69 21.68 -7.54 -45.81
CA ALA A 69 20.83 -6.35 -45.78
C ALA A 69 21.02 -5.40 -46.98
N PHE A 70 22.23 -5.39 -47.56
CA PHE A 70 22.60 -4.57 -48.72
C PHE A 70 22.65 -5.35 -50.04
N LEU A 71 22.15 -6.60 -50.09
CA LEU A 71 22.14 -7.39 -51.31
C LEU A 71 21.33 -6.69 -52.42
N GLY A 72 21.86 -6.75 -53.63
CA GLY A 72 21.27 -6.12 -54.81
C GLY A 72 21.72 -4.68 -55.06
N LEU A 73 22.49 -4.06 -54.15
CA LEU A 73 23.01 -2.69 -54.29
C LEU A 73 24.34 -2.62 -55.07
N GLY A 74 24.39 -3.23 -56.26
CA GLY A 74 25.61 -3.39 -57.04
C GLY A 74 26.28 -2.09 -57.53
N GLU A 75 25.53 -0.99 -57.65
CA GLU A 75 26.03 0.32 -58.09
C GLU A 75 26.30 1.31 -56.93
N LEU A 76 26.13 0.89 -55.68
CA LEU A 76 26.24 1.78 -54.53
C LEU A 76 27.68 2.26 -54.36
N LYS A 77 27.88 3.58 -54.32
CA LYS A 77 29.19 4.24 -54.17
C LYS A 77 29.37 4.89 -52.81
N ARG A 78 28.30 5.30 -52.15
CA ARG A 78 28.35 6.03 -50.87
C ARG A 78 27.30 5.49 -49.90
N LEU A 79 27.75 5.05 -48.74
CA LEU A 79 26.91 4.57 -47.65
C LEU A 79 27.24 5.35 -46.38
N ASP A 80 26.22 5.96 -45.79
CA ASP A 80 26.33 6.72 -44.53
C ASP A 80 25.43 6.08 -43.48
N LEU A 81 26.04 5.44 -42.48
CA LEU A 81 25.42 4.81 -41.32
C LEU A 81 25.82 5.53 -40.02
N SER A 82 26.30 6.77 -40.12
CA SER A 82 26.80 7.51 -38.96
C SER A 82 25.72 7.80 -37.92
N ASN A 83 26.12 7.91 -36.65
CA ASN A 83 25.23 8.18 -35.51
C ASN A 83 24.06 7.19 -35.44
N ASN A 84 24.39 5.91 -35.32
CA ASN A 84 23.46 4.80 -35.10
C ASN A 84 23.89 4.03 -33.84
N ARG A 85 23.39 2.81 -33.63
CA ARG A 85 23.71 1.97 -32.46
C ARG A 85 24.35 0.64 -32.87
N ILE A 86 25.09 0.62 -33.98
CA ILE A 86 25.69 -0.61 -34.50
C ILE A 86 26.88 -0.99 -33.61
N GLY A 87 26.78 -2.12 -32.92
CA GLY A 87 27.86 -2.70 -32.12
C GLY A 87 28.56 -3.88 -32.81
N CYS A 88 27.79 -4.75 -33.45
CA CYS A 88 28.31 -5.91 -34.17
C CYS A 88 28.67 -5.57 -35.63
N LEU A 89 29.93 -5.77 -36.00
CA LEU A 89 30.40 -5.76 -37.40
C LEU A 89 30.99 -7.13 -37.74
N THR A 90 30.42 -7.77 -38.75
CA THR A 90 30.82 -9.10 -39.25
C THR A 90 31.28 -9.01 -40.70
N SER A 91 31.96 -10.05 -41.22
CA SER A 91 32.33 -10.13 -42.64
C SER A 91 31.13 -10.07 -43.59
N GLU A 92 29.95 -10.45 -43.12
CA GLU A 92 28.71 -10.47 -43.92
C GLU A 92 27.93 -9.16 -43.84
N THR A 93 28.28 -8.25 -42.92
CA THR A 93 27.54 -7.01 -42.67
C THR A 93 27.48 -6.11 -43.90
N PHE A 94 28.53 -6.06 -44.72
CA PHE A 94 28.62 -5.24 -45.92
C PHE A 94 28.55 -6.04 -47.23
N GLN A 95 28.04 -7.26 -47.17
CA GLN A 95 27.91 -8.11 -48.34
C GLN A 95 26.99 -7.48 -49.40
N GLY A 96 27.38 -7.58 -50.68
CA GLY A 96 26.59 -7.08 -51.82
C GLY A 96 26.94 -5.65 -52.26
N LEU A 97 28.07 -5.09 -51.79
CA LEU A 97 28.50 -3.72 -52.06
C LEU A 97 29.82 -3.62 -52.88
N PRO A 98 29.93 -4.24 -54.07
CA PRO A 98 31.20 -4.36 -54.81
C PRO A 98 31.76 -3.03 -55.34
N ARG A 99 30.93 -1.98 -55.49
CA ARG A 99 31.31 -0.67 -56.03
C ARG A 99 31.38 0.45 -54.98
N LEU A 100 31.29 0.10 -53.70
CA LEU A 100 31.28 1.10 -52.63
C LEU A 100 32.63 1.82 -52.55
N LEU A 101 32.61 3.15 -52.67
CA LEU A 101 33.80 4.00 -52.64
C LEU A 101 33.99 4.67 -51.27
N ARG A 102 32.88 5.04 -50.60
CA ARG A 102 32.90 5.73 -49.31
C ARG A 102 31.93 5.09 -48.33
N LEU A 103 32.44 4.71 -47.16
CA LEU A 103 31.67 4.18 -46.03
C LEU A 103 31.87 5.09 -44.82
N ASN A 104 30.77 5.54 -44.22
CA ASN A 104 30.81 6.26 -42.95
C ASN A 104 30.01 5.49 -41.91
N ILE A 105 30.66 4.98 -40.87
CA ILE A 105 30.03 4.32 -39.71
C ILE A 105 30.42 5.00 -38.40
N SER A 106 30.85 6.26 -38.45
CA SER A 106 31.20 7.05 -37.26
C SER A 106 30.02 7.25 -36.30
N GLY A 107 30.26 7.47 -35.02
CA GLY A 107 29.22 7.67 -34.01
C GLY A 107 28.36 6.44 -33.73
N ASN A 108 28.88 5.24 -33.98
CA ASN A 108 28.28 3.97 -33.57
C ASN A 108 28.95 3.44 -32.28
N ILE A 109 28.53 2.27 -31.79
CA ILE A 109 28.92 1.76 -30.46
C ILE A 109 29.87 0.55 -30.50
N PHE A 110 30.50 0.27 -31.66
CA PHE A 110 31.48 -0.81 -31.78
C PHE A 110 32.80 -0.42 -31.09
N SER A 111 33.42 -1.38 -30.40
CA SER A 111 34.69 -1.20 -29.68
C SER A 111 35.92 -1.54 -30.53
N SER A 112 35.77 -2.42 -31.52
CA SER A 112 36.83 -2.87 -32.41
C SER A 112 36.24 -3.36 -33.74
N VAL A 113 37.08 -3.51 -34.76
CA VAL A 113 36.70 -4.04 -36.08
C VAL A 113 37.51 -5.29 -36.35
N GLN A 114 36.82 -6.42 -36.58
CA GLN A 114 37.46 -7.71 -36.82
C GLN A 114 38.02 -7.81 -38.26
N PRO A 115 39.10 -8.58 -38.47
CA PRO A 115 39.56 -8.90 -39.82
C PRO A 115 38.41 -9.47 -40.68
N GLY A 116 38.38 -9.07 -41.94
CA GLY A 116 37.39 -9.58 -42.91
C GLY A 116 36.09 -8.78 -43.02
N VAL A 117 35.81 -7.85 -42.10
CA VAL A 117 34.62 -6.97 -42.17
C VAL A 117 34.53 -6.19 -43.49
N PHE A 118 35.67 -5.86 -44.11
CA PHE A 118 35.74 -5.08 -45.34
C PHE A 118 36.12 -5.89 -46.59
N ASP A 119 36.16 -7.23 -46.52
CA ASP A 119 36.60 -8.07 -47.65
C ASP A 119 35.65 -7.97 -48.85
N GLU A 120 34.34 -7.84 -48.58
CA GLU A 120 33.28 -7.65 -49.58
C GLU A 120 33.25 -6.25 -50.22
N LEU A 121 34.22 -5.38 -49.89
CA LEU A 121 34.32 -4.00 -50.37
C LEU A 121 35.57 -3.77 -51.23
N PRO A 122 35.68 -4.39 -52.43
CA PRO A 122 36.90 -4.31 -53.25
C PRO A 122 37.21 -2.90 -53.77
N ALA A 123 36.19 -2.03 -53.92
CA ALA A 123 36.33 -0.67 -54.46
C ALA A 123 36.52 0.42 -53.39
N LEU A 124 36.57 0.09 -52.10
CA LEU A 124 36.54 1.08 -51.03
C LEU A 124 37.77 2.00 -51.07
N LYS A 125 37.54 3.31 -50.96
CA LYS A 125 38.59 4.35 -50.98
C LYS A 125 38.63 5.20 -49.73
N VAL A 126 37.49 5.41 -49.07
CA VAL A 126 37.40 6.23 -47.86
C VAL A 126 36.54 5.52 -46.83
N VAL A 127 37.05 5.41 -45.60
CA VAL A 127 36.27 4.89 -44.48
C VAL A 127 36.38 5.83 -43.28
N ASP A 128 35.25 6.08 -42.63
CA ASP A 128 35.19 6.81 -41.36
C ASP A 128 34.64 5.89 -40.27
N LEU A 129 35.46 5.65 -39.24
CA LEU A 129 35.21 4.74 -38.13
C LEU A 129 35.22 5.47 -36.78
N GLY A 130 35.18 6.81 -36.76
CA GLY A 130 35.30 7.58 -35.52
C GLY A 130 34.21 7.24 -34.50
N THR A 131 34.60 6.77 -33.32
CA THR A 131 33.68 6.47 -32.21
C THR A 131 34.39 6.65 -30.87
N GLU A 132 33.64 6.93 -29.81
CA GLU A 132 34.12 7.10 -28.44
C GLU A 132 34.56 5.77 -27.77
N TYR A 133 34.31 4.63 -28.43
CA TYR A 133 34.59 3.30 -27.90
C TYR A 133 35.77 2.60 -28.60
N LEU A 134 36.37 3.23 -29.62
CA LEU A 134 37.37 2.58 -30.47
C LEU A 134 38.65 2.25 -29.70
N THR A 135 38.94 0.96 -29.60
CA THR A 135 40.15 0.42 -28.97
C THR A 135 41.22 0.15 -30.03
N CYS A 136 42.27 0.95 -30.02
CA CYS A 136 43.43 0.87 -30.89
C CYS A 136 44.54 0.00 -30.28
N ASP A 137 44.27 -1.30 -30.20
CA ASP A 137 45.21 -2.32 -29.76
C ASP A 137 45.77 -3.12 -30.96
N CYS A 138 46.51 -4.19 -30.69
CA CYS A 138 47.04 -5.07 -31.74
C CYS A 138 45.97 -5.75 -32.62
N ARG A 139 44.71 -5.86 -32.18
CA ARG A 139 43.63 -6.42 -33.02
C ARG A 139 43.16 -5.44 -34.07
N LEU A 140 43.44 -4.15 -33.92
CA LEU A 140 43.17 -3.16 -34.98
C LEU A 140 44.37 -3.01 -35.93
N ARG A 141 45.49 -3.71 -35.69
CA ARG A 141 46.70 -3.62 -36.51
C ARG A 141 46.48 -4.01 -37.97
N TRP A 142 45.68 -5.04 -38.22
CA TRP A 142 45.35 -5.46 -39.58
C TRP A 142 44.73 -4.32 -40.38
N LEU A 143 43.92 -3.46 -39.76
CA LEU A 143 43.21 -2.38 -40.42
C LEU A 143 44.17 -1.32 -40.98
N LEU A 144 45.23 -0.98 -40.24
CA LEU A 144 46.29 -0.09 -40.72
C LEU A 144 47.02 -0.70 -41.92
N SER A 145 47.42 -1.96 -41.82
CA SER A 145 48.12 -2.66 -42.90
C SER A 145 47.26 -2.78 -44.16
N TRP A 146 45.97 -3.10 -43.98
CA TRP A 146 44.98 -3.21 -45.03
C TRP A 146 44.72 -1.86 -45.72
N ALA A 147 44.59 -0.78 -44.93
CA ALA A 147 44.37 0.56 -45.47
C ALA A 147 45.57 1.04 -46.29
N ARG A 148 46.80 0.82 -45.82
CA ARG A 148 48.03 1.16 -46.55
C ARG A 148 48.16 0.36 -47.85
N ASN A 149 47.95 -0.96 -47.79
CA ASN A 149 48.05 -1.83 -48.97
C ASN A 149 47.06 -1.46 -50.08
N ARG A 150 45.88 -0.94 -49.72
CA ARG A 150 44.85 -0.53 -50.68
C ARG A 150 44.86 0.97 -51.01
N SER A 151 45.84 1.74 -50.52
CA SER A 151 45.88 3.21 -50.65
C SER A 151 44.57 3.88 -50.20
N LEU A 152 43.95 3.33 -49.15
CA LEU A 152 42.67 3.76 -48.62
C LEU A 152 42.87 4.93 -47.64
N GLN A 153 41.98 5.92 -47.73
CA GLN A 153 41.97 7.08 -46.84
C GLN A 153 41.10 6.78 -45.61
N LEU A 154 41.75 6.58 -44.46
CA LEU A 154 41.09 6.63 -43.16
C LEU A 154 40.76 8.09 -42.83
N SER A 155 39.53 8.35 -42.39
CA SER A 155 39.11 9.69 -41.97
C SER A 155 39.99 10.20 -40.82
N GLU A 156 40.43 11.45 -40.89
CA GLU A 156 41.16 12.14 -39.79
C GLU A 156 40.34 12.21 -38.48
N ARG A 157 39.02 11.98 -38.57
CA ARG A 157 38.11 11.91 -37.42
C ARG A 157 38.11 10.56 -36.71
N THR A 158 38.79 9.56 -37.28
CA THR A 158 38.94 8.24 -36.64
C THR A 158 40.04 8.32 -35.59
N LEU A 159 39.66 8.75 -34.39
CA LEU A 159 40.55 8.87 -33.24
C LEU A 159 40.47 7.63 -32.35
N CYS A 160 41.59 7.27 -31.73
CA CYS A 160 41.65 6.22 -30.74
C CYS A 160 41.07 6.69 -29.40
N ALA A 161 40.12 5.93 -28.84
CA ALA A 161 39.58 6.21 -27.52
C ALA A 161 40.39 5.50 -26.43
N TYR A 162 40.79 4.26 -26.69
CA TYR A 162 41.64 3.42 -25.84
C TYR A 162 42.78 2.82 -26.66
N PRO A 163 43.92 2.44 -26.05
CA PRO A 163 44.28 2.66 -24.64
C PRO A 163 44.59 4.13 -24.34
N SER A 164 44.65 4.49 -23.06
CA SER A 164 44.95 5.84 -22.54
C SER A 164 46.19 6.48 -23.16
N ALA A 165 47.21 5.69 -23.49
CA ALA A 165 48.44 6.15 -24.14
C ALA A 165 48.25 6.66 -25.59
N LEU A 166 47.23 6.18 -26.30
CA LEU A 166 46.90 6.57 -27.67
C LEU A 166 45.64 7.44 -27.75
N HIS A 167 45.10 7.87 -26.61
CA HIS A 167 43.87 8.64 -26.55
C HIS A 167 43.93 9.89 -27.43
N ALA A 168 42.88 10.12 -28.22
CA ALA A 168 42.72 11.22 -29.17
C ALA A 168 43.75 11.28 -30.31
N GLN A 169 44.56 10.23 -30.53
CA GLN A 169 45.45 10.14 -31.69
C GLN A 169 44.70 9.61 -32.92
N ALA A 170 44.98 10.19 -34.09
CA ALA A 170 44.36 9.77 -35.34
C ALA A 170 44.93 8.42 -35.81
N LEU A 171 44.06 7.43 -36.01
CA LEU A 171 44.44 6.06 -36.36
C LEU A 171 45.30 6.01 -37.63
N GLY A 172 44.95 6.77 -38.67
CA GLY A 172 45.69 6.79 -39.93
C GLY A 172 47.14 7.26 -39.81
N GLY A 173 47.45 8.08 -38.80
CA GLY A 173 48.80 8.58 -38.52
C GLY A 173 49.66 7.64 -37.66
N LEU A 174 49.08 6.57 -37.11
CA LEU A 174 49.80 5.66 -36.24
C LEU A 174 50.72 4.71 -37.03
N GLN A 175 51.79 4.27 -36.37
CA GLN A 175 52.62 3.17 -36.80
C GLN A 175 52.10 1.85 -36.24
N GLU A 176 52.21 0.78 -37.01
CA GLU A 176 51.79 -0.56 -36.58
C GLU A 176 52.44 -1.01 -35.26
N ALA A 177 53.68 -0.58 -35.01
CA ALA A 177 54.41 -0.92 -33.79
C ALA A 177 53.84 -0.26 -32.52
N GLN A 178 52.97 0.75 -32.65
CA GLN A 178 52.30 1.41 -31.53
C GLN A 178 51.02 0.67 -31.10
N LEU A 179 50.41 -0.11 -32.01
CA LEU A 179 49.23 -0.94 -31.74
C LEU A 179 49.65 -2.24 -31.04
N ARG A 180 49.91 -2.14 -29.74
CA ARG A 180 50.34 -3.26 -28.90
C ARG A 180 49.21 -3.76 -28.02
N CYS A 181 49.33 -5.02 -27.61
CA CYS A 181 48.45 -5.67 -26.62
C CYS A 181 49.20 -5.99 -25.33
N GLU A 182 50.41 -5.45 -25.18
CA GLU A 182 51.24 -5.62 -23.99
C GLU A 182 50.85 -4.55 -22.96
N GLY A 183 50.38 -4.96 -21.79
CA GLY A 183 50.04 -4.05 -20.70
C GLY A 183 48.81 -4.51 -19.90
N ALA A 184 48.35 -3.63 -19.00
CA ALA A 184 47.10 -3.83 -18.30
C ALA A 184 45.93 -3.66 -19.27
N LEU A 185 44.99 -4.62 -19.25
CA LEU A 185 43.80 -4.56 -20.10
C LEU A 185 42.92 -3.37 -19.67
N GLU A 186 42.83 -2.36 -20.54
CA GLU A 186 41.94 -1.21 -20.35
C GLU A 186 40.61 -1.48 -21.06
N LEU A 187 39.54 -1.56 -20.27
CA LEU A 187 38.17 -1.73 -20.77
C LEU A 187 37.41 -0.42 -20.57
N HIS A 188 36.64 -0.02 -21.58
CA HIS A 188 35.77 1.16 -21.48
C HIS A 188 34.73 1.00 -20.36
N THR A 189 34.16 -0.20 -20.24
CA THR A 189 33.25 -0.63 -19.19
C THR A 189 33.84 -1.79 -18.42
N HIS A 190 33.95 -1.65 -17.10
CA HIS A 190 34.20 -2.75 -16.17
C HIS A 190 33.64 -2.39 -14.80
N HIS A 191 32.41 -2.83 -14.54
CA HIS A 191 31.67 -2.54 -13.32
C HIS A 191 31.34 -3.83 -12.58
N LEU A 192 31.46 -3.77 -11.26
CA LEU A 192 31.04 -4.81 -10.33
C LEU A 192 30.04 -4.19 -9.36
N ILE A 193 28.85 -4.78 -9.26
CA ILE A 193 27.80 -4.38 -8.32
C ILE A 193 27.60 -5.55 -7.37
N PRO A 194 27.60 -5.33 -6.04
CA PRO A 194 28.00 -4.10 -5.36
C PRO A 194 29.48 -3.76 -5.58
N SER A 195 29.80 -2.46 -5.65
CA SER A 195 31.15 -1.95 -5.87
C SER A 195 31.91 -1.60 -4.58
N LEU A 196 31.20 -1.62 -3.44
CA LEU A 196 31.72 -1.28 -2.12
C LEU A 196 31.68 -2.50 -1.21
N ARG A 197 32.56 -2.53 -0.21
CA ARG A 197 32.57 -3.55 0.85
C ARG A 197 31.19 -3.72 1.48
N GLN A 198 30.80 -4.98 1.72
CA GLN A 198 29.49 -5.34 2.25
C GLN A 198 29.63 -5.99 3.63
N VAL A 199 28.67 -5.70 4.51
CA VAL A 199 28.48 -6.43 5.77
C VAL A 199 27.12 -7.11 5.67
N VAL A 200 27.09 -8.44 5.76
CA VAL A 200 25.88 -9.25 5.61
C VAL A 200 25.72 -10.20 6.79
N PHE A 201 24.50 -10.63 7.06
CA PHE A 201 24.20 -11.60 8.11
C PHE A 201 24.13 -13.01 7.53
N GLN A 202 24.38 -14.00 8.39
CA GLN A 202 24.22 -15.39 8.01
C GLN A 202 22.77 -15.66 7.56
N GLY A 203 22.60 -16.25 6.38
CA GLY A 203 21.30 -16.55 5.76
C GLY A 203 20.80 -15.49 4.77
N ASP A 204 21.48 -14.35 4.63
CA ASP A 204 21.13 -13.32 3.66
C ASP A 204 21.30 -13.81 2.21
N ARG A 205 20.71 -13.06 1.27
CA ARG A 205 20.89 -13.23 -0.17
C ARG A 205 21.56 -11.99 -0.75
N LEU A 206 22.66 -12.17 -1.48
CA LEU A 206 23.42 -11.08 -2.09
C LEU A 206 23.67 -11.35 -3.57
N PRO A 207 23.04 -10.59 -4.48
CA PRO A 207 23.34 -10.64 -5.90
C PRO A 207 24.56 -9.79 -6.25
N PHE A 208 25.41 -10.35 -7.11
CA PHE A 208 26.51 -9.71 -7.79
C PHE A 208 26.20 -9.60 -9.29
N GLN A 209 26.54 -8.46 -9.87
CA GLN A 209 26.46 -8.24 -11.31
C GLN A 209 27.79 -7.67 -11.78
N CYS A 210 28.40 -8.34 -12.76
CA CYS A 210 29.60 -7.87 -13.41
C CYS A 210 29.34 -7.56 -14.88
N SER A 211 29.69 -6.36 -15.31
CA SER A 211 29.49 -5.88 -16.68
C SER A 211 30.82 -5.36 -17.23
N ALA A 212 31.22 -5.84 -18.42
CA ALA A 212 32.51 -5.54 -19.02
C ALA A 212 32.44 -5.33 -20.54
N SER A 213 33.33 -4.54 -21.13
CA SER A 213 33.38 -4.36 -22.59
C SER A 213 33.66 -5.67 -23.31
N TYR A 214 32.89 -5.93 -24.37
CA TYR A 214 33.10 -7.09 -25.22
C TYR A 214 34.11 -6.71 -26.31
N LEU A 215 35.24 -7.41 -26.29
CA LEU A 215 36.32 -7.16 -27.23
C LEU A 215 36.27 -8.19 -28.37
N GLY A 216 35.96 -9.44 -28.09
CA GLY A 216 35.89 -10.51 -29.09
C GLY A 216 35.47 -11.83 -28.48
N ASN A 217 35.45 -12.88 -29.31
CA ASN A 217 34.96 -14.21 -28.92
C ASN A 217 35.78 -14.88 -27.81
N ASP A 218 36.99 -14.39 -27.55
CA ASP A 218 37.90 -14.77 -26.48
C ASP A 218 37.59 -14.08 -25.13
N THR A 219 36.71 -13.08 -25.12
CA THR A 219 36.32 -12.36 -23.89
C THR A 219 35.46 -13.27 -23.02
N ARG A 220 35.88 -13.49 -21.76
CA ARG A 220 35.17 -14.30 -20.77
C ARG A 220 35.17 -13.61 -19.41
N ILE A 221 34.04 -13.67 -18.71
CA ILE A 221 33.95 -13.30 -17.30
C ILE A 221 34.13 -14.56 -16.46
N ARG A 222 34.99 -14.50 -15.44
CA ARG A 222 35.17 -15.54 -14.42
C ARG A 222 35.06 -14.93 -13.03
N TRP A 223 34.44 -15.68 -12.12
CA TRP A 223 34.30 -15.30 -10.73
C TRP A 223 35.33 -16.02 -9.87
N TYR A 224 35.86 -15.32 -8.88
CA TYR A 224 36.78 -15.86 -7.90
C TYR A 224 36.35 -15.48 -6.49
N HIS A 225 36.53 -16.41 -5.55
CA HIS A 225 36.41 -16.16 -4.12
C HIS A 225 37.73 -16.49 -3.46
N ASN A 226 38.32 -15.53 -2.75
CA ASN A 226 39.64 -15.66 -2.11
C ASN A 226 40.72 -16.20 -3.08
N ARG A 227 40.69 -15.74 -4.34
CA ARG A 227 41.56 -16.15 -5.47
C ARG A 227 41.36 -17.57 -5.99
N ALA A 228 40.42 -18.35 -5.46
CA ALA A 228 40.02 -19.62 -6.03
C ALA A 228 38.93 -19.39 -7.10
N PRO A 229 39.00 -20.04 -8.27
CA PRO A 229 37.95 -19.95 -9.28
C PRO A 229 36.65 -20.56 -8.72
N LEU A 230 35.54 -19.90 -8.99
CA LEU A 230 34.22 -20.36 -8.58
C LEU A 230 33.52 -21.12 -9.71
N GLU A 231 32.92 -22.25 -9.35
CA GLU A 231 31.93 -22.95 -10.16
C GLU A 231 30.56 -22.81 -9.49
N GLY A 232 29.48 -22.86 -10.28
CA GLY A 232 28.12 -22.81 -9.73
C GLY A 232 27.83 -24.05 -8.87
N ASP A 233 27.33 -23.83 -7.66
CA ASP A 233 26.95 -24.88 -6.72
C ASP A 233 25.63 -24.51 -6.03
N GLU A 234 24.53 -25.09 -6.53
CA GLU A 234 23.19 -24.83 -5.97
C GLU A 234 23.05 -25.33 -4.53
N GLN A 235 23.79 -26.38 -4.13
CA GLN A 235 23.70 -26.93 -2.78
C GLN A 235 24.42 -26.03 -1.77
N ALA A 236 25.54 -25.42 -2.16
CA ALA A 236 26.21 -24.37 -1.40
C ALA A 236 25.52 -23.00 -1.50
N GLY A 237 24.46 -22.87 -2.31
CA GLY A 237 23.71 -21.64 -2.50
C GLY A 237 24.40 -20.63 -3.42
N ILE A 238 25.38 -21.05 -4.22
CA ILE A 238 26.12 -20.25 -5.20
C ILE A 238 25.46 -20.42 -6.57
N LEU A 239 24.64 -19.44 -6.96
CA LEU A 239 23.93 -19.46 -8.24
C LEU A 239 24.69 -18.60 -9.25
N LEU A 240 25.37 -19.24 -10.19
CA LEU A 240 26.12 -18.56 -11.25
C LEU A 240 25.33 -18.60 -12.57
N ALA A 241 24.97 -17.43 -13.10
CA ALA A 241 24.28 -17.31 -14.38
C ALA A 241 25.27 -17.34 -15.55
N GLU A 242 24.82 -17.86 -16.69
CA GLU A 242 25.59 -17.79 -17.94
C GLU A 242 25.87 -16.34 -18.36
N SER A 243 27.03 -16.11 -18.97
CA SER A 243 27.39 -14.77 -19.43
C SER A 243 26.59 -14.39 -20.67
N LEU A 244 25.95 -13.22 -20.64
CA LEU A 244 25.15 -12.68 -21.74
C LEU A 244 25.93 -11.58 -22.47
N ILE A 245 26.00 -11.67 -23.79
CA ILE A 245 26.62 -10.66 -24.67
C ILE A 245 25.51 -9.77 -25.23
N HIS A 246 25.67 -8.45 -25.09
CA HIS A 246 24.68 -7.46 -25.54
C HIS A 246 25.22 -6.70 -26.75
N ASP A 247 24.61 -6.93 -27.92
CA ASP A 247 24.89 -6.24 -29.19
C ASP A 247 26.39 -6.18 -29.57
N CYS A 248 27.18 -7.18 -29.17
CA CYS A 248 28.65 -7.23 -29.29
C CYS A 248 29.40 -6.06 -28.64
N THR A 249 28.79 -5.34 -27.70
CA THR A 249 29.38 -4.16 -27.06
C THR A 249 29.89 -4.42 -25.65
N PHE A 250 29.10 -5.15 -24.85
CA PHE A 250 29.48 -5.55 -23.50
C PHE A 250 28.95 -6.94 -23.17
N ILE A 251 29.61 -7.59 -22.22
CA ILE A 251 29.28 -8.89 -21.66
C ILE A 251 28.93 -8.71 -20.18
N THR A 252 27.90 -9.40 -19.73
CA THR A 252 27.42 -9.37 -18.35
C THR A 252 27.35 -10.77 -17.75
N SER A 253 27.66 -10.91 -16.48
CA SER A 253 27.49 -12.15 -15.72
C SER A 253 26.93 -11.83 -14.34
N GLU A 254 25.98 -12.64 -13.88
CA GLU A 254 25.36 -12.51 -12.57
C GLU A 254 25.75 -13.70 -11.68
N LEU A 255 26.04 -13.39 -10.42
CA LEU A 255 26.36 -14.37 -9.38
C LEU A 255 25.49 -14.06 -8.17
N THR A 256 24.65 -14.98 -7.73
CA THR A 256 23.82 -14.79 -6.54
C THR A 256 24.23 -15.74 -5.44
N LEU A 257 24.60 -15.20 -4.29
CA LEU A 257 24.76 -15.98 -3.06
C LEU A 257 23.42 -16.06 -2.35
N SER A 258 22.94 -17.27 -2.11
CA SER A 258 21.73 -17.57 -1.36
C SER A 258 22.09 -18.32 -0.08
N HIS A 259 21.43 -17.98 1.03
CA HIS A 259 21.71 -18.57 2.35
C HIS A 259 23.20 -18.41 2.75
N ILE A 260 23.69 -17.17 2.72
CA ILE A 260 25.11 -16.85 2.96
C ILE A 260 25.58 -17.43 4.29
N GLY A 261 26.60 -18.29 4.23
CA GLY A 261 27.29 -18.82 5.41
C GLY A 261 28.59 -18.07 5.71
N VAL A 262 29.22 -18.41 6.82
CA VAL A 262 30.50 -17.83 7.28
C VAL A 262 31.62 -18.03 6.25
N TRP A 263 31.54 -19.13 5.52
CA TRP A 263 32.43 -19.48 4.41
C TRP A 263 32.49 -18.42 3.32
N ALA A 264 31.45 -17.59 3.16
CA ALA A 264 31.38 -16.57 2.11
C ALA A 264 32.17 -15.30 2.45
N SER A 265 32.68 -15.16 3.68
CA SER A 265 33.52 -14.02 4.06
C SER A 265 34.82 -13.99 3.23
N GLY A 266 35.25 -12.80 2.86
CA GLY A 266 36.48 -12.58 2.10
C GLY A 266 36.29 -11.79 0.82
N GLU A 267 37.25 -11.93 -0.10
CA GLU A 267 37.30 -11.17 -1.35
C GLU A 267 36.57 -11.90 -2.47
N TRP A 268 35.59 -11.22 -3.08
CA TRP A 268 34.89 -11.66 -4.27
C TRP A 268 35.36 -10.84 -5.46
N GLU A 269 35.77 -11.52 -6.52
CA GLU A 269 36.42 -10.91 -7.67
C GLU A 269 35.72 -11.32 -8.96
N CYS A 270 35.35 -10.31 -9.76
CA CYS A 270 35.00 -10.51 -11.16
C CYS A 270 36.22 -10.19 -12.03
N SER A 271 36.74 -11.22 -12.69
CA SER A 271 37.86 -11.14 -13.61
C SER A 271 37.39 -11.31 -15.04
N VAL A 272 37.72 -10.35 -15.90
CA VAL A 272 37.49 -10.39 -17.33
C VAL A 272 38.80 -10.81 -17.98
N SER A 273 38.81 -11.95 -18.65
CA SER A 273 39.97 -12.44 -19.39
C SER A 273 39.75 -12.29 -20.89
N THR A 274 40.78 -11.84 -21.58
CA THR A 274 40.89 -11.87 -23.05
C THR A 274 42.21 -12.52 -23.44
N ALA A 275 42.44 -12.75 -24.74
CA ALA A 275 43.73 -13.25 -25.24
C ALA A 275 44.92 -12.32 -24.93
N GLN A 276 44.65 -11.06 -24.58
CA GLN A 276 45.67 -10.03 -24.37
C GLN A 276 46.03 -9.83 -22.90
N GLY A 277 45.11 -10.15 -21.99
CA GLY A 277 45.30 -9.89 -20.58
C GLY A 277 44.01 -10.02 -19.79
N ASN A 278 44.13 -9.80 -18.48
CA ASN A 278 43.04 -9.91 -17.54
C ASN A 278 42.83 -8.57 -16.82
N ALA A 279 41.57 -8.19 -16.63
CA ALA A 279 41.16 -7.06 -15.79
C ALA A 279 40.25 -7.56 -14.68
N SER A 280 40.49 -7.15 -13.44
CA SER A 280 39.72 -7.62 -12.28
C SER A 280 39.16 -6.48 -11.43
N LYS A 281 37.93 -6.64 -10.96
CA LYS A 281 37.31 -5.81 -9.91
C LYS A 281 36.95 -6.68 -8.73
N LYS A 282 37.19 -6.18 -7.51
CA LYS A 282 37.04 -6.94 -6.27
C LYS A 282 36.15 -6.20 -5.29
N VAL A 283 35.46 -6.97 -4.45
CA VAL A 283 34.62 -6.49 -3.35
C VAL A 283 34.76 -7.43 -2.16
N GLU A 284 34.95 -6.87 -0.98
CA GLU A 284 35.08 -7.63 0.26
C GLU A 284 33.71 -7.76 0.95
N ILE A 285 33.41 -8.96 1.42
CA ILE A 285 32.21 -9.24 2.22
C ILE A 285 32.64 -9.73 3.60
N VAL A 286 31.99 -9.21 4.63
CA VAL A 286 32.10 -9.71 6.01
C VAL A 286 30.75 -10.30 6.43
N VAL A 287 30.74 -11.59 6.80
CA VAL A 287 29.55 -12.29 7.29
C VAL A 287 29.57 -12.30 8.82
N LEU A 288 28.51 -11.79 9.45
CA LEU A 288 28.38 -11.80 10.91
C LEU A 288 27.62 -13.05 11.38
N GLU A 289 28.31 -13.92 12.13
CA GLU A 289 27.75 -15.01 12.93
C GLU A 289 26.98 -14.45 14.13
N THR A 290 25.82 -13.85 13.88
CA THR A 290 24.85 -13.70 14.96
C THR A 290 23.56 -14.31 14.48
N SER A 291 23.16 -15.39 15.16
CA SER A 291 21.77 -15.84 15.24
C SER A 291 20.97 -14.77 15.97
N ALA A 292 20.94 -13.56 15.42
CA ALA A 292 20.10 -12.50 15.88
C ALA A 292 18.68 -13.07 15.91
N SER A 293 18.06 -13.10 17.09
CA SER A 293 16.64 -13.41 17.17
C SER A 293 15.91 -12.30 16.42
N TYR A 294 14.93 -12.68 15.60
CA TYR A 294 14.10 -11.73 14.86
C TYR A 294 12.66 -12.01 15.17
N CYS A 295 11.87 -10.94 15.28
CA CYS A 295 10.43 -11.08 15.16
C CYS A 295 10.05 -11.28 13.69
N PRO A 296 9.17 -12.24 13.37
CA PRO A 296 8.74 -12.50 12.01
C PRO A 296 7.95 -11.30 11.45
N ALA A 297 7.93 -11.15 10.13
CA ALA A 297 7.07 -10.16 9.51
C ALA A 297 5.59 -10.52 9.77
N GLU A 298 4.80 -9.55 10.23
CA GLU A 298 3.41 -9.77 10.64
C GLU A 298 2.53 -8.62 10.17
N ARG A 299 1.29 -8.93 9.75
CA ARG A 299 0.28 -7.93 9.41
C ARG A 299 -0.78 -7.91 10.51
N VAL A 300 -1.01 -6.75 11.09
CA VAL A 300 -2.00 -6.55 12.16
C VAL A 300 -2.97 -5.48 11.72
N ALA A 301 -4.24 -5.85 11.58
CA ALA A 301 -5.33 -4.93 11.32
C ALA A 301 -6.15 -4.72 12.60
N ASN A 302 -6.36 -3.46 12.97
CA ASN A 302 -7.19 -3.05 14.09
C ASN A 302 -8.07 -1.85 13.69
N ASN A 303 -8.85 -1.33 14.65
CA ASN A 303 -9.72 -0.17 14.45
C ASN A 303 -8.99 1.17 14.24
N ARG A 304 -7.65 1.16 14.22
CA ARG A 304 -6.80 2.33 13.95
C ARG A 304 -5.98 2.19 12.67
N GLY A 305 -6.09 1.08 11.96
CA GLY A 305 -5.47 0.88 10.67
C GLY A 305 -4.99 -0.55 10.43
N ASP A 306 -4.36 -0.72 9.27
CA ASP A 306 -3.72 -1.96 8.84
C ASP A 306 -2.21 -1.74 8.79
N PHE A 307 -1.49 -2.41 9.68
CA PHE A 307 -0.07 -2.22 9.90
C PHE A 307 0.71 -3.46 9.47
N ARG A 308 1.70 -3.25 8.59
CA ARG A 308 2.61 -4.30 8.12
C ARG A 308 3.96 -4.12 8.81
N TRP A 309 4.27 -5.01 9.73
CA TRP A 309 5.53 -5.01 10.48
C TRP A 309 6.56 -5.85 9.71
N PRO A 310 7.67 -5.25 9.27
CA PRO A 310 8.74 -6.01 8.62
C PRO A 310 9.45 -6.90 9.65
N ARG A 311 10.23 -7.87 9.16
CA ARG A 311 11.14 -8.64 10.00
C ARG A 311 12.03 -7.67 10.78
N THR A 312 12.02 -7.75 12.10
CA THR A 312 12.68 -6.78 12.99
C THR A 312 13.57 -7.49 13.99
N LEU A 313 14.74 -6.92 14.27
CA LEU A 313 15.73 -7.46 15.21
C LEU A 313 15.19 -7.49 16.65
N ALA A 314 15.47 -8.55 17.38
CA ALA A 314 15.14 -8.68 18.80
C ALA A 314 15.75 -7.55 19.64
N GLY A 315 14.93 -6.96 20.51
CA GLY A 315 15.27 -5.80 21.34
C GLY A 315 15.00 -4.44 20.69
N ILE A 316 14.59 -4.38 19.41
CA ILE A 316 14.26 -3.13 18.71
C ILE A 316 12.75 -2.87 18.73
N THR A 317 12.39 -1.59 18.89
CA THR A 317 11.03 -1.10 18.64
C THR A 317 10.91 -0.66 17.19
N ALA A 318 10.03 -1.33 16.43
CA ALA A 318 9.66 -0.93 15.09
C ALA A 318 8.61 0.18 15.13
N TYR A 319 8.65 1.07 14.13
CA TYR A 319 7.70 2.16 13.96
C TYR A 319 7.08 2.12 12.57
N GLN A 320 5.78 2.35 12.49
CA GLN A 320 5.04 2.46 11.23
C GLN A 320 4.25 3.77 11.22
N SER A 321 4.28 4.50 10.10
CA SER A 321 3.43 5.70 9.96
C SER A 321 1.96 5.32 9.95
N CYS A 322 1.14 6.08 10.67
CA CYS A 322 -0.31 5.96 10.57
C CYS A 322 -0.74 6.40 9.15
N LEU A 323 -1.75 5.73 8.57
CA LEU A 323 -2.29 6.12 7.26
C LEU A 323 -2.90 7.53 7.36
N GLN A 324 -2.38 8.47 6.57
CA GLN A 324 -2.97 9.79 6.42
C GLN A 324 -4.07 9.72 5.35
N TYR A 325 -5.33 9.87 5.76
CA TYR A 325 -6.43 9.97 4.80
C TYR A 325 -6.40 11.36 4.12
N PRO A 326 -6.39 11.45 2.77
CA PRO A 326 -6.22 12.72 2.06
C PRO A 326 -7.42 13.67 2.08
N PHE A 327 -8.52 13.33 2.77
CA PHE A 327 -9.80 14.03 2.61
C PHE A 327 -10.39 14.52 3.93
N THR A 328 -9.71 15.43 4.61
CA THR A 328 -10.39 16.40 5.50
C THR A 328 -9.68 17.75 5.40
N SER A 329 -10.30 18.68 4.68
CA SER A 329 -9.86 20.05 4.40
C SER A 329 -10.04 21.01 5.59
N VAL A 330 -9.93 20.52 6.82
CA VAL A 330 -9.93 21.36 8.02
C VAL A 330 -8.84 20.87 8.97
N PRO A 331 -7.79 21.65 9.24
CA PRO A 331 -6.86 21.33 10.31
C PRO A 331 -7.58 21.60 11.64
N LEU A 332 -8.20 20.56 12.20
CA LEU A 332 -8.47 20.51 13.64
C LEU A 332 -7.11 20.47 14.32
N SER A 333 -6.76 21.60 14.93
CA SER A 333 -5.49 21.87 15.61
C SER A 333 -5.08 20.69 16.49
N GLY A 334 -3.98 20.00 16.12
CA GLY A 334 -3.38 18.93 16.93
C GLY A 334 -2.81 17.72 16.17
N GLY A 335 -3.11 17.55 14.88
CA GLY A 335 -2.51 16.48 14.07
C GLY A 335 -1.05 16.77 13.74
N ALA A 336 -0.12 16.44 14.64
CA ALA A 336 1.31 16.57 14.35
C ALA A 336 1.69 15.72 13.12
N PRO A 337 2.40 16.28 12.12
CA PRO A 337 2.94 15.49 11.03
C PRO A 337 3.93 14.47 11.61
N GLY A 338 3.64 13.17 11.41
CA GLY A 338 4.52 12.09 11.86
C GLY A 338 3.99 11.23 13.01
N THR A 339 2.67 11.12 13.23
CA THR A 339 2.14 10.11 14.13
C THR A 339 2.50 8.71 13.66
N ARG A 340 3.04 7.90 14.58
CA ARG A 340 3.55 6.55 14.31
C ARG A 340 2.93 5.57 15.30
N ALA A 341 2.53 4.41 14.79
CA ALA A 341 2.33 3.23 15.61
C ALA A 341 3.69 2.62 15.96
N SER A 342 3.79 1.95 17.11
CA SER A 342 5.02 1.26 17.50
C SER A 342 4.74 -0.16 18.01
N ARG A 343 5.67 -1.07 17.75
CA ARG A 343 5.69 -2.43 18.32
C ARG A 343 7.10 -2.78 18.73
N ARG A 344 7.24 -3.37 19.91
CA ARG A 344 8.53 -3.83 20.42
C ARG A 344 8.74 -5.30 20.11
N CYS A 345 9.89 -5.61 19.52
CA CYS A 345 10.36 -6.99 19.40
C CYS A 345 11.14 -7.34 20.66
N ASP A 346 10.68 -8.32 21.42
CA ASP A 346 11.35 -8.75 22.64
C ASP A 346 12.70 -9.43 22.32
N ARG A 347 13.50 -9.71 23.36
CA ARG A 347 14.82 -10.37 23.19
C ARG A 347 14.70 -11.82 22.70
N ALA A 348 13.54 -12.44 22.84
CA ALA A 348 13.26 -13.80 22.42
C ALA A 348 12.75 -13.89 20.96
N GLY A 349 12.61 -12.76 20.26
CA GLY A 349 12.09 -12.70 18.88
C GLY A 349 10.57 -12.80 18.79
N ARG A 350 9.84 -12.38 19.82
CA ARG A 350 8.37 -12.30 19.84
C ARG A 350 7.91 -10.85 19.89
N TRP A 351 6.83 -10.57 19.16
CA TRP A 351 6.24 -9.25 19.17
C TRP A 351 5.44 -9.01 20.45
N GLU A 352 5.71 -7.90 21.12
CA GLU A 352 4.86 -7.36 22.18
C GLU A 352 3.58 -6.73 21.60
N PRO A 353 2.52 -6.50 22.42
CA PRO A 353 1.35 -5.72 22.01
C PRO A 353 1.75 -4.34 21.47
N GLY A 354 1.16 -3.94 20.36
CA GLY A 354 1.47 -2.65 19.72
C GLY A 354 0.80 -1.47 20.39
N ASP A 355 1.48 -0.33 20.35
CA ASP A 355 0.92 0.97 20.70
C ASP A 355 0.46 1.70 19.44
N TYR A 356 -0.86 1.91 19.36
CA TYR A 356 -1.54 2.60 18.26
C TYR A 356 -2.22 3.88 18.72
N SER A 357 -1.98 4.33 19.96
CA SER A 357 -2.67 5.44 20.61
C SER A 357 -2.55 6.77 19.85
N HIS A 358 -1.45 6.94 19.10
CA HIS A 358 -1.18 8.11 18.28
C HIS A 358 -1.84 8.09 16.89
N CYS A 359 -2.40 6.95 16.45
CA CYS A 359 -3.13 6.85 15.19
C CYS A 359 -4.61 7.21 15.35
N LEU A 360 -5.21 7.78 14.31
CA LEU A 360 -6.65 8.05 14.27
C LEU A 360 -7.44 6.74 14.07
N TYR A 361 -8.68 6.71 14.54
CA TYR A 361 -9.61 5.62 14.23
C TYR A 361 -9.95 5.59 12.74
N THR A 362 -10.12 4.39 12.19
CA THR A 362 -10.49 4.20 10.76
C THR A 362 -11.96 4.45 10.51
N ASN A 363 -12.82 4.21 11.49
CA ASN A 363 -14.25 4.48 11.41
C ASN A 363 -14.53 5.95 11.73
N ASP A 364 -15.27 6.62 10.85
CA ASP A 364 -15.64 8.02 10.99
C ASP A 364 -16.48 8.29 12.24
N ILE A 365 -17.40 7.38 12.59
CA ILE A 365 -18.24 7.50 13.78
C ILE A 365 -17.36 7.47 15.03
N THR A 366 -16.47 6.48 15.15
CA THR A 366 -15.58 6.34 16.30
C THR A 366 -14.66 7.54 16.48
N ARG A 367 -14.17 8.12 15.37
CA ARG A 367 -13.34 9.33 15.39
C ARG A 367 -14.10 10.56 15.90
N VAL A 368 -15.35 10.74 15.46
CA VAL A 368 -16.19 11.83 15.93
C VAL A 368 -16.54 11.64 17.41
N LEU A 369 -16.97 10.45 17.81
CA LEU A 369 -17.29 10.12 19.21
C LEU A 369 -16.09 10.33 20.14
N TYR A 370 -14.89 9.92 19.72
CA TYR A 370 -13.67 10.18 20.47
C TYR A 370 -13.41 11.68 20.66
N THR A 371 -13.68 12.48 19.63
CA THR A 371 -13.57 13.95 19.70
C THR A 371 -14.54 14.54 20.73
N PHE A 372 -15.78 14.03 20.80
CA PHE A 372 -16.74 14.41 21.85
C PHE A 372 -16.22 14.13 23.26
N VAL A 373 -15.57 12.99 23.48
CA VAL A 373 -14.99 12.67 24.80
C VAL A 373 -13.89 13.65 25.21
N LEU A 374 -13.12 14.17 24.26
CA LEU A 374 -12.04 15.12 24.53
C LEU A 374 -12.51 16.56 24.73
N MET A 375 -13.70 16.92 24.24
CA MET A 375 -14.22 18.28 24.40
C MET A 375 -14.55 18.57 25.88
N PRO A 376 -14.11 19.73 26.43
CA PRO A 376 -14.48 20.13 27.77
C PRO A 376 -15.98 20.44 27.83
N ILE A 377 -16.64 19.96 28.88
CA ILE A 377 -18.07 20.16 29.12
C ILE A 377 -18.25 21.17 30.25
N ASN A 378 -19.23 22.04 30.09
CA ASN A 378 -19.56 23.17 30.95
C ASN A 378 -21.10 23.30 30.97
N ALA A 379 -21.65 24.01 31.95
CA ALA A 379 -23.09 24.26 32.01
C ALA A 379 -23.67 24.95 30.74
N SER A 380 -22.86 25.73 30.01
CA SER A 380 -23.30 26.44 28.81
C SER A 380 -23.34 25.59 27.54
N ASN A 381 -22.56 24.52 27.44
CA ASN A 381 -22.42 23.70 26.22
C ASN A 381 -22.91 22.25 26.40
N ALA A 382 -23.21 21.81 27.63
CA ALA A 382 -23.58 20.42 27.90
C ALA A 382 -24.82 19.99 27.10
N LEU A 383 -25.86 20.81 27.05
CA LEU A 383 -27.10 20.49 26.33
C LEU A 383 -26.91 20.39 24.82
N THR A 384 -26.17 21.33 24.23
CA THR A 384 -25.92 21.34 22.77
C THR A 384 -25.08 20.14 22.36
N LEU A 385 -24.04 19.81 23.13
CA LEU A 385 -23.23 18.60 22.91
C LEU A 385 -24.05 17.32 23.07
N ALA A 386 -24.93 17.26 24.07
CA ALA A 386 -25.80 16.10 24.27
C ALA A 386 -26.75 15.88 23.09
N HIS A 387 -27.37 16.95 22.56
CA HIS A 387 -28.23 16.85 21.38
C HIS A 387 -27.46 16.42 20.13
N GLN A 388 -26.25 16.94 19.92
CA GLN A 388 -25.39 16.51 18.82
C GLN A 388 -25.01 15.03 18.93
N LEU A 389 -24.63 14.57 20.14
CA LEU A 389 -24.31 13.17 20.38
C LEU A 389 -25.52 12.26 20.16
N ARG A 390 -26.73 12.70 20.54
CA ARG A 390 -27.97 11.96 20.31
C ARG A 390 -28.18 11.64 18.84
N VAL A 391 -27.84 12.56 17.92
CA VAL A 391 -27.96 12.33 16.47
C VAL A 391 -27.08 11.15 16.03
N TYR A 392 -25.83 11.07 16.50
CA TYR A 392 -24.95 9.92 16.20
C TYR A 392 -25.46 8.61 16.80
N THR A 393 -26.08 8.66 17.99
CA THR A 393 -26.68 7.46 18.58
C THR A 393 -27.97 7.03 17.88
N ALA A 394 -28.66 7.88 17.11
CA ALA A 394 -29.90 7.49 16.44
C ALA A 394 -29.70 6.32 15.46
N GLU A 395 -28.52 6.24 14.86
CA GLU A 395 -28.08 5.15 13.98
C GLU A 395 -27.28 4.07 14.72
N ALA A 396 -27.35 3.96 16.05
CA ALA A 396 -26.53 3.02 16.83
C ALA A 396 -26.62 1.55 16.40
N ALA A 397 -27.68 1.15 15.68
CA ALA A 397 -27.76 -0.18 15.07
C ALA A 397 -26.68 -0.46 14.02
N SER A 398 -26.07 0.58 13.41
CA SER A 398 -24.99 0.48 12.42
C SER A 398 -23.59 0.56 13.04
N PHE A 399 -23.48 0.68 14.37
CA PHE A 399 -22.18 0.70 15.04
C PHE A 399 -21.41 -0.58 14.73
N SER A 400 -20.13 -0.41 14.43
CA SER A 400 -19.24 -1.49 14.02
C SER A 400 -17.99 -1.61 14.90
N ASP A 401 -17.72 -0.61 15.74
CA ASP A 401 -16.64 -0.63 16.73
C ASP A 401 -17.21 -0.67 18.15
N MET A 402 -16.63 -1.49 19.02
CA MET A 402 -16.98 -1.51 20.44
C MET A 402 -16.71 -0.16 21.13
N MET A 403 -15.73 0.60 20.63
CA MET A 403 -15.37 1.90 21.17
C MET A 403 -16.50 2.93 21.01
N ASP A 404 -17.37 2.77 20.01
CA ASP A 404 -18.52 3.65 19.81
C ASP A 404 -19.44 3.62 21.04
N VAL A 405 -19.70 2.43 21.58
CA VAL A 405 -20.51 2.23 22.79
C VAL A 405 -19.79 2.77 24.03
N VAL A 406 -18.48 2.53 24.14
CA VAL A 406 -17.65 2.99 25.28
C VAL A 406 -17.69 4.51 25.37
N TYR A 407 -17.49 5.22 24.25
CA TYR A 407 -17.47 6.68 24.25
C TYR A 407 -18.82 7.30 24.54
N VAL A 408 -19.92 6.74 24.00
CA VAL A 408 -21.26 7.22 24.36
C VAL A 408 -21.54 6.97 25.84
N ALA A 409 -21.14 5.83 26.40
CA ALA A 409 -21.30 5.54 27.83
C ALA A 409 -20.54 6.56 28.72
N GLN A 410 -19.30 6.88 28.37
CA GLN A 410 -18.51 7.89 29.07
C GLN A 410 -19.17 9.28 29.00
N MET A 411 -19.72 9.66 27.85
CA MET A 411 -20.42 10.93 27.70
C MET A 411 -21.72 10.99 28.51
N ILE A 412 -22.52 9.92 28.54
CA ILE A 412 -23.71 9.82 29.40
C ILE A 412 -23.31 10.04 30.87
N GLN A 413 -22.21 9.44 31.33
CA GLN A 413 -21.71 9.65 32.69
C GLN A 413 -21.24 11.09 32.94
N LYS A 414 -20.60 11.74 31.99
CA LYS A 414 -20.22 13.15 32.11
C LYS A 414 -21.44 14.07 32.18
N PHE A 415 -22.46 13.83 31.35
CA PHE A 415 -23.69 14.64 31.36
C PHE A 415 -24.46 14.54 32.68
N LEU A 416 -24.43 13.38 33.36
CA LEU A 416 -25.03 13.22 34.68
C LEU A 416 -24.58 14.30 35.68
N GLY A 417 -23.31 14.74 35.60
CA GLY A 417 -22.76 15.77 36.49
C GLY A 417 -23.34 17.18 36.31
N TYR A 418 -24.15 17.41 35.27
CA TYR A 418 -24.78 18.70 34.96
C TYR A 418 -26.32 18.65 34.99
N VAL A 419 -26.90 17.50 35.33
CA VAL A 419 -28.36 17.27 35.35
C VAL A 419 -29.06 18.13 36.41
N ASP A 420 -28.37 18.46 37.50
CA ASP A 420 -28.85 19.36 38.56
C ASP A 420 -29.14 20.78 38.04
N GLN A 421 -28.31 21.24 37.09
CA GLN A 421 -28.41 22.56 36.46
C GLN A 421 -29.28 22.54 35.21
N ILE A 422 -29.28 21.45 34.44
CA ILE A 422 -29.93 21.35 33.13
C ILE A 422 -30.79 20.08 33.07
N LYS A 423 -32.06 20.22 33.44
CA LYS A 423 -33.01 19.10 33.52
C LYS A 423 -33.33 18.46 32.16
N GLU A 424 -33.20 19.22 31.07
CA GLU A 424 -33.43 18.75 29.69
C GLU A 424 -32.44 17.65 29.29
N LEU A 425 -31.27 17.56 29.95
CA LEU A 425 -30.30 16.48 29.71
C LEU A 425 -30.87 15.09 30.01
N VAL A 426 -31.84 14.99 30.93
CA VAL A 426 -32.44 13.71 31.32
C VAL A 426 -33.10 13.02 30.12
N GLU A 427 -33.85 13.77 29.32
CA GLU A 427 -34.51 13.23 28.11
C GLU A 427 -33.47 12.72 27.11
N VAL A 428 -32.43 13.52 26.86
CA VAL A 428 -31.38 13.19 25.90
C VAL A 428 -30.57 11.97 26.35
N MET A 429 -30.25 11.84 27.64
CA MET A 429 -29.52 10.70 28.20
C MET A 429 -30.33 9.40 28.09
N VAL A 430 -31.63 9.44 28.40
CA VAL A 430 -32.53 8.28 28.28
C VAL A 430 -32.69 7.88 26.81
N ASP A 431 -32.79 8.83 25.90
CA ASP A 431 -32.82 8.57 24.45
C ASP A 431 -31.54 7.90 23.95
N MET A 432 -30.37 8.41 24.33
CA MET A 432 -29.09 7.79 23.94
C MET A 432 -28.96 6.36 24.46
N ALA A 433 -29.35 6.10 25.71
CA ALA A 433 -29.36 4.75 26.27
C ALA A 433 -30.36 3.83 25.55
N SER A 434 -31.55 4.36 25.23
CA SER A 434 -32.58 3.67 24.45
C SER A 434 -32.10 3.30 23.04
N ASN A 435 -31.33 4.17 22.39
CA ASN A 435 -30.71 3.90 21.10
C ASN A 435 -29.61 2.84 21.18
N LEU A 436 -28.75 2.89 22.21
CA LEU A 436 -27.68 1.90 22.40
C LEU A 436 -28.20 0.47 22.63
N MET A 437 -29.46 0.30 23.06
CA MET A 437 -30.10 -1.03 23.14
C MET A 437 -30.34 -1.68 21.77
N LEU A 438 -30.16 -0.94 20.66
CA LEU A 438 -30.25 -1.44 19.29
C LEU A 438 -28.92 -1.97 18.74
N VAL A 439 -27.80 -1.72 19.43
CA VAL A 439 -26.46 -2.17 19.03
C VAL A 439 -26.37 -3.70 19.07
N ASP A 440 -25.54 -4.26 18.20
CA ASP A 440 -25.25 -5.69 18.19
C ASP A 440 -24.79 -6.22 19.56
N GLU A 441 -25.27 -7.42 19.91
CA GLU A 441 -25.03 -8.03 21.22
C GLU A 441 -23.55 -8.36 21.47
N HIS A 442 -22.80 -8.68 20.41
CA HIS A 442 -21.36 -8.94 20.51
C HIS A 442 -20.59 -7.66 20.83
N LEU A 443 -20.93 -6.55 20.18
CA LEU A 443 -20.30 -5.25 20.42
C LEU A 443 -20.59 -4.73 21.84
N LEU A 444 -21.85 -4.84 22.30
CA LEU A 444 -22.21 -4.51 23.69
C LEU A 444 -21.41 -5.35 24.70
N TRP A 445 -21.21 -6.64 24.43
CA TRP A 445 -20.40 -7.51 25.28
C TRP A 445 -18.92 -7.10 25.29
N LEU A 446 -18.35 -6.78 24.14
CA LEU A 446 -16.97 -6.31 24.03
C LEU A 446 -16.78 -4.99 24.79
N ALA A 447 -17.66 -4.01 24.58
CA ALA A 447 -17.64 -2.72 25.28
C ALA A 447 -17.81 -2.87 26.81
N GLN A 448 -18.66 -3.80 27.24
CA GLN A 448 -18.83 -4.14 28.66
C GLN A 448 -17.57 -4.76 29.27
N ARG A 449 -16.77 -5.49 28.51
CA ARG A 449 -15.50 -6.06 28.97
C ARG A 449 -14.39 -5.02 29.01
N GLU A 450 -14.39 -4.11 28.05
CA GLU A 450 -13.37 -3.06 27.91
C GLU A 450 -13.45 -2.03 29.05
N ASP A 451 -14.60 -1.37 29.21
CA ASP A 451 -14.73 -0.23 30.15
C ASP A 451 -16.04 -0.29 30.97
N LYS A 452 -16.60 -1.49 31.14
CA LYS A 452 -17.89 -1.69 31.82
C LYS A 452 -19.01 -0.80 31.26
N ALA A 453 -18.97 -0.49 29.96
CA ALA A 453 -19.79 0.54 29.32
C ALA A 453 -21.30 0.37 29.61
N CYS A 454 -21.87 -0.83 29.44
CA CYS A 454 -23.30 -1.05 29.67
C CYS A 454 -23.68 -0.87 31.15
N SER A 455 -22.88 -1.38 32.09
CA SER A 455 -23.06 -1.14 33.53
C SER A 455 -22.92 0.35 33.86
N GLY A 456 -22.03 1.05 33.17
CA GLY A 456 -21.82 2.48 33.30
C GLY A 456 -23.02 3.31 32.85
N ILE A 457 -23.68 2.92 31.76
CA ILE A 457 -24.93 3.54 31.27
C ILE A 457 -26.04 3.31 32.28
N VAL A 458 -26.29 2.06 32.68
CA VAL A 458 -27.35 1.72 33.64
C VAL A 458 -27.13 2.46 34.96
N GLY A 459 -25.92 2.44 35.51
CA GLY A 459 -25.60 3.15 36.75
C GLY A 459 -25.72 4.68 36.64
N ALA A 460 -25.50 5.26 35.46
CA ALA A 460 -25.73 6.69 35.25
C ALA A 460 -27.23 7.01 35.28
N LEU A 461 -28.05 6.20 34.60
CA LEU A 461 -29.49 6.36 34.61
C LEU A 461 -30.10 6.15 36.00
N GLU A 462 -29.58 5.20 36.78
CA GLU A 462 -29.99 4.92 38.18
C GLU A 462 -29.78 6.13 39.12
N ARG A 463 -28.87 7.05 38.79
CA ARG A 463 -28.55 8.22 39.63
C ARG A 463 -29.27 9.50 39.21
N ILE A 464 -29.99 9.50 38.09
CA ILE A 464 -30.68 10.68 37.56
C ILE A 464 -31.63 11.29 38.60
N GLY A 465 -32.42 10.47 39.27
CA GLY A 465 -33.47 10.93 40.19
C GLY A 465 -32.89 11.71 41.37
N GLY A 466 -31.76 11.27 41.91
CA GLY A 466 -31.04 11.97 42.97
C GLY A 466 -30.44 13.31 42.52
N ALA A 467 -30.09 13.46 41.25
CA ALA A 467 -29.50 14.69 40.70
C ALA A 467 -30.55 15.67 40.16
N ALA A 468 -31.63 15.17 39.56
CA ALA A 468 -32.60 15.96 38.81
C ALA A 468 -33.78 16.45 39.67
N LEU A 469 -34.15 15.70 40.71
CA LEU A 469 -35.24 16.06 41.61
C LEU A 469 -34.78 17.13 42.59
N SER A 470 -35.66 18.10 42.84
CA SER A 470 -35.44 19.13 43.84
C SER A 470 -36.79 19.52 44.47
N PRO A 471 -36.83 20.29 45.56
CA PRO A 471 -38.09 20.73 46.16
C PRO A 471 -39.04 21.44 45.17
N HIS A 472 -38.48 22.01 44.10
CA HIS A 472 -39.18 22.74 43.04
C HIS A 472 -39.57 21.84 41.84
N ALA A 473 -39.00 20.63 41.74
CA ALA A 473 -39.34 19.63 40.71
C ALA A 473 -39.45 18.26 41.38
N GLN A 474 -40.65 17.97 41.86
CA GLN A 474 -40.96 16.80 42.68
C GLN A 474 -41.28 15.55 41.85
N HIS A 475 -41.38 15.68 40.53
CA HIS A 475 -41.73 14.60 39.61
C HIS A 475 -41.04 14.77 38.26
N ILE A 476 -40.50 13.68 37.71
CA ILE A 476 -39.89 13.60 36.37
C ILE A 476 -40.41 12.33 35.68
N SER A 477 -40.89 12.48 34.45
CA SER A 477 -41.36 11.38 33.60
C SER A 477 -40.74 11.51 32.21
N VAL A 478 -39.94 10.54 31.80
CA VAL A 478 -39.33 10.47 30.47
C VAL A 478 -39.63 9.14 29.82
N ASN A 479 -40.10 9.17 28.57
CA ASN A 479 -40.45 7.97 27.80
C ASN A 479 -39.68 7.97 26.47
N SER A 480 -38.94 6.89 26.19
CA SER A 480 -38.24 6.68 24.92
C SER A 480 -38.65 5.33 24.29
N ARG A 481 -38.01 4.92 23.20
CA ARG A 481 -38.35 3.71 22.44
C ARG A 481 -38.14 2.41 23.25
N ASN A 482 -37.05 2.33 23.99
CA ASN A 482 -36.61 1.13 24.71
C ASN A 482 -36.39 1.34 26.21
N VAL A 483 -36.34 2.59 26.68
CA VAL A 483 -36.15 2.95 28.09
C VAL A 483 -37.20 3.98 28.51
N ALA A 484 -37.73 3.84 29.72
CA ALA A 484 -38.61 4.83 30.34
C ALA A 484 -38.22 5.04 31.81
N LEU A 485 -38.39 6.26 32.31
CA LEU A 485 -37.99 6.68 33.65
C LEU A 485 -39.10 7.50 34.31
N GLU A 486 -39.42 7.15 35.55
CA GLU A 486 -40.34 7.86 36.43
C GLU A 486 -39.64 8.09 37.77
N ALA A 487 -39.53 9.34 38.22
CA ALA A 487 -38.88 9.68 39.48
C ALA A 487 -39.73 10.64 40.31
N TYR A 488 -39.84 10.38 41.62
CA TYR A 488 -40.70 11.11 42.56
C TYR A 488 -39.91 11.53 43.80
N LEU A 489 -40.21 12.72 44.32
CA LEU A 489 -39.83 13.11 45.68
C LEU A 489 -40.97 12.71 46.63
N ILE A 490 -40.71 11.71 47.48
CA ILE A 490 -41.70 11.09 48.36
C ILE A 490 -41.44 11.47 49.81
N LYS A 491 -42.52 11.84 50.52
CA LYS A 491 -42.51 11.97 51.98
C LYS A 491 -42.87 10.62 52.60
N PRO A 492 -41.95 9.97 53.35
CA PRO A 492 -42.18 8.64 53.94
C PRO A 492 -43.49 8.55 54.74
N HIS A 493 -43.80 9.59 55.52
CA HIS A 493 -45.00 9.65 56.37
C HIS A 493 -46.34 9.72 55.61
N GLY A 494 -46.32 10.14 54.34
CA GLY A 494 -47.52 10.30 53.51
C GLY A 494 -47.67 9.26 52.41
N TYR A 495 -46.84 8.21 52.42
CA TYR A 495 -46.81 7.22 51.36
C TYR A 495 -47.94 6.19 51.49
N VAL A 496 -48.79 6.12 50.48
CA VAL A 496 -49.98 5.24 50.43
C VAL A 496 -49.84 4.07 49.45
N GLY A 497 -48.61 3.79 49.01
CA GLY A 497 -48.34 2.81 47.95
C GLY A 497 -48.41 3.39 46.53
N LEU A 498 -47.69 2.73 45.61
CA LEU A 498 -47.55 3.14 44.22
C LEU A 498 -47.64 1.91 43.30
N THR A 499 -48.45 1.98 42.25
CA THR A 499 -48.48 0.95 41.20
C THR A 499 -48.02 1.56 39.89
N CYS A 500 -47.00 0.99 39.25
CA CYS A 500 -46.48 1.46 37.98
C CYS A 500 -46.59 0.39 36.91
N THR A 501 -47.00 0.78 35.71
CA THR A 501 -47.17 -0.15 34.59
C THR A 501 -46.52 0.39 33.33
N ALA A 502 -45.72 -0.46 32.68
CA ALA A 502 -45.12 -0.22 31.39
C ALA A 502 -46.01 -0.80 30.29
N PHE A 503 -46.32 0.00 29.28
CA PHE A 503 -47.20 -0.40 28.19
C PHE A 503 -46.68 0.07 26.83
N GLN A 504 -47.02 -0.67 25.80
CA GLN A 504 -46.73 -0.35 24.40
C GLN A 504 -48.04 -0.29 23.60
N ARG A 505 -48.16 0.67 22.69
CA ARG A 505 -49.31 0.73 21.78
C ARG A 505 -49.23 -0.40 20.75
N ARG A 506 -50.36 -1.05 20.47
CA ARG A 506 -50.52 -2.11 19.47
C ARG A 506 -50.96 -1.45 18.17
N GLU A 507 -50.29 -1.79 17.06
CA GLU A 507 -50.68 -1.36 15.71
C GLU A 507 -52.17 -1.68 15.48
N ALA A 508 -52.92 -0.69 14.99
CA ALA A 508 -54.21 -0.95 14.38
C ALA A 508 -53.93 -1.50 12.97
N GLY A 509 -53.89 -2.82 12.82
CA GLY A 509 -53.78 -3.44 11.50
C GLY A 509 -54.89 -2.92 10.59
N VAL A 510 -54.51 -2.31 9.47
CA VAL A 510 -55.45 -1.87 8.43
C VAL A 510 -56.18 -3.10 7.88
N PRO A 511 -57.52 -3.23 8.00
CA PRO A 511 -58.23 -4.32 7.36
C PRO A 511 -58.53 -3.92 5.91
N GLY A 512 -57.70 -4.35 4.98
CA GLY A 512 -58.02 -4.21 3.55
C GLY A 512 -56.83 -4.23 2.60
N MET A 513 -56.17 -5.38 2.45
CA MET A 513 -55.39 -5.65 1.24
C MET A 513 -56.10 -6.78 0.47
N ARG A 514 -56.80 -6.41 -0.61
CA ARG A 514 -57.21 -7.36 -1.65
C ARG A 514 -55.96 -7.91 -2.34
N PRO A 515 -55.94 -9.16 -2.83
CA PRO A 515 -54.78 -9.67 -3.55
C PRO A 515 -54.68 -8.98 -4.91
N GLY A 516 -53.69 -8.09 -5.07
CA GLY A 516 -53.28 -7.51 -6.35
C GLY A 516 -52.26 -8.41 -7.06
N GLY A 517 -52.38 -8.52 -8.38
CA GLY A 517 -51.59 -9.40 -9.25
C GLY A 517 -50.08 -9.13 -9.31
N PRO A 518 -49.34 -9.96 -10.06
CA PRO A 518 -47.88 -10.02 -9.99
C PRO A 518 -47.24 -8.85 -10.75
N GLY A 519 -46.33 -8.13 -10.07
CA GLY A 519 -45.35 -7.27 -10.75
C GLY A 519 -45.27 -5.81 -10.29
N GLN A 520 -45.07 -5.57 -9.00
CA GLN A 520 -44.48 -4.31 -8.52
C GLN A 520 -43.92 -4.50 -7.10
N ASN A 521 -42.61 -4.23 -6.92
CA ASN A 521 -41.97 -4.20 -5.61
C ASN A 521 -42.45 -2.96 -4.83
N PRO A 522 -42.90 -3.09 -3.57
CA PRO A 522 -43.07 -1.92 -2.72
C PRO A 522 -41.73 -1.57 -2.06
N SER A 523 -41.29 -0.34 -2.25
CA SER A 523 -40.29 0.34 -1.42
C SER A 523 -40.84 0.54 0.00
N PRO A 524 -40.06 0.33 1.07
CA PRO A 524 -40.52 0.64 2.43
C PRO A 524 -40.43 2.15 2.66
N GLU A 525 -41.57 2.83 2.77
CA GLU A 525 -41.64 4.16 3.38
C GLU A 525 -41.34 4.07 4.89
N PRO A 526 -40.66 5.06 5.49
CA PRO A 526 -40.39 5.05 6.92
C PRO A 526 -41.64 5.37 7.74
N GLU A 527 -42.07 4.40 8.55
CA GLU A 527 -43.15 4.47 9.55
C GLU A 527 -43.01 5.70 10.50
N PRO A 528 -44.13 6.32 10.92
CA PRO A 528 -44.08 7.45 11.86
C PRO A 528 -43.62 7.02 13.27
N LEU A 529 -42.54 7.67 13.74
CA LEU A 529 -41.78 7.41 14.98
C LEU A 529 -42.57 7.36 16.31
N ALA A 530 -43.84 7.80 16.35
CA ALA A 530 -44.58 8.02 17.60
C ALA A 530 -45.21 6.75 18.21
N ASP A 531 -45.46 5.70 17.42
CA ASP A 531 -46.26 4.54 17.86
C ASP A 531 -45.43 3.38 18.46
N GLN A 532 -44.10 3.49 18.50
CA GLN A 532 -43.21 2.45 19.07
C GLN A 532 -42.62 2.78 20.46
N GLN A 533 -43.02 3.89 21.08
CA GLN A 533 -42.49 4.34 22.37
C GLN A 533 -42.93 3.43 23.53
N LEU A 534 -41.99 3.10 24.42
CA LEU A 534 -42.26 2.46 25.70
C LEU A 534 -42.78 3.53 26.65
N ARG A 535 -44.04 3.42 27.07
CA ARG A 535 -44.63 4.35 28.03
C ARG A 535 -44.67 3.70 29.40
N PHE A 536 -44.22 4.44 30.40
CA PHE A 536 -44.28 4.03 31.80
C PHE A 536 -45.05 5.07 32.59
N ARG A 537 -46.00 4.62 33.42
CA ARG A 537 -46.79 5.50 34.29
C ARG A 537 -47.06 4.86 35.64
N CYS A 538 -47.03 5.68 36.67
CA CYS A 538 -47.38 5.28 38.03
C CYS A 538 -48.66 5.96 38.53
N THR A 539 -49.43 5.23 39.32
CA THR A 539 -50.60 5.73 40.05
C THR A 539 -50.34 5.65 41.55
N THR A 540 -50.64 6.74 42.26
CA THR A 540 -50.67 6.74 43.73
C THR A 540 -51.95 6.05 44.18
N GLY A 541 -51.90 5.21 45.22
CA GLY A 541 -53.04 4.46 45.73
C GLY A 541 -54.18 5.29 46.35
N ARG A 542 -54.30 6.58 46.02
CA ARG A 542 -55.39 7.45 46.50
C ARG A 542 -56.70 7.07 45.80
N PRO A 543 -57.79 6.80 46.54
CA PRO A 543 -59.06 6.32 45.98
C PRO A 543 -59.80 7.32 45.07
N SER A 544 -59.34 8.57 44.97
CA SER A 544 -59.98 9.65 44.19
C SER A 544 -59.43 9.84 42.76
N ILE A 545 -58.44 9.05 42.31
CA ILE A 545 -57.90 9.16 40.95
C ILE A 545 -58.66 8.21 40.02
N SER A 546 -59.46 8.77 39.10
CA SER A 546 -60.18 7.96 38.11
C SER A 546 -59.24 7.37 37.06
N LEU A 547 -59.20 6.04 36.99
CA LEU A 547 -58.49 5.27 35.96
C LEU A 547 -59.07 5.49 34.55
N SER A 548 -60.24 6.14 34.42
CA SER A 548 -60.88 6.46 33.13
C SER A 548 -60.14 7.53 32.30
N SER A 549 -59.19 8.26 32.91
CA SER A 549 -58.32 9.23 32.24
C SER A 549 -57.11 8.61 31.53
N PHE A 550 -56.86 7.32 31.75
CA PHE A 550 -55.84 6.58 31.02
C PHE A 550 -56.41 6.15 29.66
N HIS A 551 -56.11 6.91 28.60
CA HIS A 551 -56.39 6.50 27.22
C HIS A 551 -55.50 5.30 26.82
N ILE A 552 -55.82 4.10 27.31
CA ILE A 552 -55.14 2.80 27.08
C ILE A 552 -55.76 2.09 25.86
N LYS A 553 -56.48 2.79 24.96
CA LYS A 553 -57.06 2.17 23.78
C LYS A 553 -55.94 1.61 22.88
N ASN A 554 -55.99 0.31 22.60
CA ASN A 554 -55.01 -0.46 21.81
C ASN A 554 -53.58 -0.44 22.40
N SER A 555 -53.40 -0.85 23.65
CA SER A 555 -52.06 -1.02 24.24
C SER A 555 -51.93 -2.31 25.04
N VAL A 556 -50.70 -2.85 25.12
CA VAL A 556 -50.33 -4.09 25.80
C VAL A 556 -49.42 -3.75 26.97
N ALA A 557 -49.76 -4.23 28.17
CA ALA A 557 -48.90 -4.13 29.33
C ALA A 557 -47.72 -5.10 29.20
N LEU A 558 -46.49 -4.59 29.32
CA LEU A 558 -45.26 -5.37 29.21
C LEU A 558 -44.72 -5.81 30.56
N ALA A 559 -44.81 -4.93 31.56
CA ALA A 559 -44.38 -5.21 32.93
C ALA A 559 -45.09 -4.25 33.91
N SER A 560 -45.28 -4.67 35.15
CA SER A 560 -45.89 -3.87 36.22
C SER A 560 -45.16 -4.12 37.54
N ILE A 561 -45.06 -3.09 38.36
CA ILE A 561 -44.48 -3.16 39.70
C ILE A 561 -45.42 -2.48 40.69
N GLN A 562 -45.62 -3.13 41.84
CA GLN A 562 -46.43 -2.63 42.94
C GLN A 562 -45.53 -2.44 44.16
N LEU A 563 -45.48 -1.22 44.66
CA LEU A 563 -44.75 -0.85 45.85
C LEU A 563 -45.76 -0.63 47.00
N PRO A 564 -45.77 -1.52 48.01
CA PRO A 564 -46.78 -1.49 49.06
C PRO A 564 -46.55 -0.33 50.04
N PRO A 565 -47.59 0.18 50.73
CA PRO A 565 -47.46 1.25 51.73
C PRO A 565 -46.47 0.92 52.86
N SER A 566 -46.28 -0.37 53.15
CA SER A 566 -45.37 -0.87 54.18
C SER A 566 -43.88 -0.62 53.88
N LEU A 567 -43.53 -0.20 52.66
CA LEU A 567 -42.15 0.07 52.25
C LEU A 567 -41.46 1.14 53.12
N PHE A 568 -42.24 2.11 53.64
CA PHE A 568 -41.75 3.19 54.50
C PHE A 568 -42.36 3.13 55.91
N SER A 569 -42.86 1.96 56.35
CA SER A 569 -43.42 1.80 57.69
C SER A 569 -42.31 1.98 58.76
N PRO A 570 -42.54 2.73 59.85
CA PRO A 570 -41.51 2.96 60.86
C PRO A 570 -41.16 1.64 61.57
N LEU A 571 -39.88 1.27 61.58
CA LEU A 571 -39.36 0.29 62.53
C LEU A 571 -39.55 0.79 63.97
N PRO A 572 -39.66 -0.09 64.98
CA PRO A 572 -39.72 0.31 66.39
C PRO A 572 -38.57 1.25 66.74
N ALA A 573 -38.88 2.35 67.45
CA ALA A 573 -38.03 3.51 67.70
C ALA A 573 -36.65 3.26 68.35
N ALA A 574 -36.33 2.01 68.72
CA ALA A 574 -35.08 1.64 69.38
C ALA A 574 -33.88 1.41 68.44
N LEU A 575 -34.08 1.30 67.12
CA LEU A 575 -32.99 1.01 66.16
C LEU A 575 -33.05 1.81 64.83
N ALA A 576 -33.94 2.80 64.70
CA ALA A 576 -34.12 3.51 63.44
C ALA A 576 -33.14 4.70 63.29
N PRO A 577 -32.30 4.77 62.24
CA PRO A 577 -31.58 5.99 61.89
C PRO A 577 -32.57 7.11 61.51
N PRO A 578 -32.17 8.39 61.59
CA PRO A 578 -33.05 9.50 61.20
C PRO A 578 -33.42 9.37 59.72
N VAL A 579 -34.70 9.09 59.45
CA VAL A 579 -35.23 9.04 58.08
C VAL A 579 -35.22 10.47 57.53
N PRO A 580 -34.61 10.73 56.37
CA PRO A 580 -34.62 12.07 55.77
C PRO A 580 -36.07 12.53 55.49
N PRO A 581 -36.36 13.84 55.57
CA PRO A 581 -37.72 14.37 55.44
C PRO A 581 -38.35 14.10 54.07
N ASP A 582 -37.53 14.00 53.03
CA ASP A 582 -37.92 13.65 51.66
C ASP A 582 -36.96 12.55 51.14
N CYS A 583 -37.51 11.52 50.49
CA CYS A 583 -36.77 10.45 49.82
C CYS A 583 -37.01 10.53 48.32
N THR A 584 -35.97 10.33 47.51
CA THR A 584 -36.13 10.08 46.08
C THR A 584 -36.63 8.66 45.88
N LEU A 585 -37.60 8.46 44.99
CA LEU A 585 -37.98 7.14 44.48
C LEU A 585 -37.91 7.20 42.97
N GLN A 586 -37.03 6.40 42.39
CA GLN A 586 -36.85 6.31 40.96
C GLN A 586 -37.18 4.91 40.46
N LEU A 587 -37.95 4.87 39.38
CA LEU A 587 -38.30 3.67 38.65
C LEU A 587 -37.83 3.76 37.20
N LEU A 588 -37.11 2.76 36.73
CA LEU A 588 -36.67 2.62 35.35
C LEU A 588 -37.20 1.35 34.75
N VAL A 589 -37.59 1.43 33.48
CA VAL A 589 -37.99 0.27 32.70
C VAL A 589 -37.15 0.19 31.45
N PHE A 590 -36.54 -0.96 31.25
CA PHE A 590 -35.87 -1.36 30.02
C PHE A 590 -36.72 -2.38 29.29
N ARG A 591 -36.92 -2.21 27.99
CA ARG A 591 -37.74 -3.08 27.15
C ARG A 591 -37.22 -4.52 27.08
N ASN A 592 -35.91 -4.70 27.18
CA ASN A 592 -35.22 -5.99 27.21
C ASN A 592 -33.92 -5.89 28.02
N GLY A 593 -33.24 -7.01 28.19
CA GLY A 593 -32.01 -7.10 28.96
C GLY A 593 -30.70 -6.84 28.20
N ARG A 594 -30.71 -6.16 27.05
CA ARG A 594 -29.50 -6.00 26.18
C ARG A 594 -28.32 -5.31 26.88
N LEU A 595 -28.60 -4.37 27.80
CA LEU A 595 -27.56 -3.69 28.61
C LEU A 595 -27.12 -4.49 29.84
N PHE A 596 -27.74 -5.64 30.10
CA PHE A 596 -27.47 -6.47 31.28
C PHE A 596 -26.65 -7.71 30.90
N ARG A 597 -25.81 -8.17 31.83
CA ARG A 597 -24.88 -9.27 31.56
C ARG A 597 -25.63 -10.58 31.25
N SER A 598 -25.18 -11.28 30.21
CA SER A 598 -25.53 -12.69 30.01
C SER A 598 -24.63 -13.56 30.88
N HIS A 599 -25.21 -14.41 31.73
CA HIS A 599 -24.44 -15.36 32.53
C HIS A 599 -24.08 -16.59 31.70
N GLY A 600 -22.84 -17.07 31.87
CA GLY A 600 -22.44 -18.42 31.45
C GLY A 600 -23.14 -19.46 32.34
N ASN A 601 -23.48 -20.62 31.77
CA ASN A 601 -24.15 -21.70 32.49
C ASN A 601 -23.22 -22.33 33.55
N THR A 602 -23.06 -21.72 34.72
CA THR A 602 -22.34 -22.35 35.85
C THR A 602 -23.32 -23.10 36.73
N SER A 603 -23.79 -24.24 36.24
CA SER A 603 -24.34 -25.31 37.09
C SER A 603 -23.40 -26.51 37.21
N ARG A 604 -22.27 -26.57 36.47
CA ARG A 604 -21.18 -27.54 36.71
C ARG A 604 -19.81 -26.95 36.32
N PRO A 605 -18.83 -26.88 37.24
CA PRO A 605 -17.46 -26.53 36.89
C PRO A 605 -16.78 -27.76 36.25
N GLY A 606 -16.50 -27.73 34.95
CA GLY A 606 -15.68 -28.77 34.31
C GLY A 606 -15.97 -29.15 32.86
N ALA A 607 -17.04 -28.69 32.22
CA ALA A 607 -17.33 -29.01 30.82
C ALA A 607 -17.08 -27.80 29.91
N ALA A 608 -15.87 -27.70 29.37
CA ALA A 608 -15.54 -26.75 28.31
C ALA A 608 -16.16 -27.22 26.98
N GLY A 609 -17.30 -26.65 26.64
CA GLY A 609 -17.88 -26.61 25.29
C GLY A 609 -18.51 -25.22 25.06
N PRO A 610 -18.82 -24.81 23.81
CA PRO A 610 -19.37 -23.48 23.52
C PRO A 610 -20.82 -23.41 24.03
N GLY A 611 -20.96 -23.22 25.34
CA GLY A 611 -22.24 -23.18 26.03
C GLY A 611 -22.99 -21.90 25.68
N LYS A 612 -24.18 -22.05 25.09
CA LYS A 612 -25.15 -20.97 24.84
C LYS A 612 -25.26 -20.07 26.08
N ARG A 613 -24.85 -18.81 25.94
CA ARG A 613 -25.01 -17.77 26.98
C ARG A 613 -26.49 -17.45 27.11
N ARG A 614 -27.03 -17.39 28.34
CA ARG A 614 -28.43 -17.00 28.57
C ARG A 614 -28.49 -15.48 28.74
N GLY A 615 -29.17 -14.80 27.82
CA GLY A 615 -29.50 -13.38 27.92
C GLY A 615 -30.85 -13.16 28.61
N VAL A 616 -31.08 -11.95 29.11
CA VAL A 616 -32.37 -11.55 29.70
C VAL A 616 -33.30 -11.08 28.57
N ALA A 617 -34.25 -11.93 28.19
CA ALA A 617 -35.21 -11.65 27.12
C ALA A 617 -36.49 -10.92 27.59
N THR A 618 -36.63 -10.71 28.91
CA THR A 618 -37.77 -10.02 29.51
C THR A 618 -37.48 -8.53 29.70
N PRO A 619 -38.52 -7.68 29.80
CA PRO A 619 -38.37 -6.33 30.32
C PRO A 619 -37.74 -6.34 31.71
N VAL A 620 -36.94 -5.32 32.02
CA VAL A 620 -36.29 -5.16 33.32
C VAL A 620 -36.82 -3.89 33.98
N ILE A 621 -37.41 -4.03 35.16
CA ILE A 621 -37.81 -2.89 35.99
C ILE A 621 -36.81 -2.75 37.14
N PHE A 622 -36.25 -1.56 37.28
CA PHE A 622 -35.48 -1.15 38.45
C PHE A 622 -36.32 -0.20 39.30
N ALA A 623 -36.31 -0.39 40.62
CA ALA A 623 -36.86 0.55 41.59
C ALA A 623 -35.80 0.79 42.66
N GLY A 624 -35.42 2.04 42.85
CA GLY A 624 -34.40 2.44 43.81
C GLY A 624 -34.75 3.77 44.45
N THR A 625 -34.18 4.02 45.62
CA THR A 625 -34.33 5.28 46.36
C THR A 625 -33.04 6.06 46.39
#